data_AF-A0A958VU62-F1
#
_entry.id   AF-A0A958VU62-F1
#
_cell.length_a   1.000
_cell.length_b   1.000
_cell.length_c   1.000
_cell.angle_alpha   90.00
_cell.angle_beta   90.00
_cell.angle_gamma   90.00
#
_symmetry.space_group_name_H-M   'P 1'
#
loop_
_entity.id
_entity.type
_entity.pdbx_description
1 polymer ?
#
loop_
_entity_poly.entity_id
_entity_poly.type
_entity_poly.pdbx_seq_one_letter_code
_entity_poly.pdbx_strand_id
1 'polypeptide(L)'
;MIRESLKRHYIGMNKEFRYRGEEGSRLEAISDSVFALALALLLISTSAPKKFEDIILFTHELLPFAFCIALIILIWHEHFIYFLRYGLRNPKIIFLNTIFLFIVLFYVYPLKFLTKMLSLPILYWFSSNEKFIQDLTEMISADEVDDLMIIYGVGASSIFLILAWMYQYARKKADELELDEIELFDTNVSLRTNLLMASIPALSVIVTLLLRSNTYVGAYAGFMYFLYTPIMFWHGIRSDKKRKKLIESLSSTES
;
A
#
# COMPACT_ATOMS: atom_id res chain seq x y z
N MET A 1 -0.47 -30.00 -17.49
CA MET A 1 0.98 -30.22 -17.41
C MET A 1 1.83 -28.96 -17.67
N ILE A 2 1.91 -28.37 -18.89
CA ILE A 2 2.72 -27.13 -19.11
C ILE A 2 2.12 -25.90 -18.39
N ARG A 3 0.79 -25.78 -18.37
CA ARG A 3 0.09 -24.69 -17.67
C ARG A 3 0.25 -24.72 -16.15
N GLU A 4 0.40 -25.91 -15.55
CA GLU A 4 0.69 -26.09 -14.11
C GLU A 4 2.16 -25.86 -13.76
N SER A 5 3.06 -26.12 -14.71
CA SER A 5 4.49 -25.81 -14.58
C SER A 5 4.71 -24.29 -14.55
N LEU A 6 4.02 -23.54 -15.41
CA LEU A 6 4.04 -22.08 -15.44
C LEU A 6 3.34 -21.43 -14.23
N LYS A 7 2.30 -22.07 -13.68
CA LYS A 7 1.64 -21.59 -12.44
C LYS A 7 2.58 -21.53 -11.24
N ARG A 8 3.64 -22.35 -11.20
CA ARG A 8 4.60 -22.38 -10.08
C ARG A 8 5.62 -21.23 -10.08
N HIS A 9 5.55 -20.30 -11.02
CA HIS A 9 6.52 -19.22 -11.19
C HIS A 9 5.94 -17.80 -11.12
N TYR A 10 4.69 -17.61 -10.66
CA TYR A 10 4.24 -16.24 -10.38
C TYR A 10 5.00 -15.70 -9.17
N ILE A 11 5.68 -14.56 -9.39
CA ILE A 11 6.37 -13.78 -8.37
C ILE A 11 5.39 -13.53 -7.21
N GLY A 12 5.74 -13.96 -5.99
CA GLY A 12 4.91 -13.79 -4.79
C GLY A 12 4.13 -15.04 -4.34
N MET A 13 4.17 -16.14 -5.09
CA MET A 13 3.55 -17.40 -4.66
C MET A 13 4.51 -18.22 -3.76
N ASN A 14 4.19 -18.35 -2.48
CA ASN A 14 4.76 -19.37 -1.60
C ASN A 14 4.36 -20.76 -2.09
N LYS A 15 5.33 -21.68 -2.23
CA LYS A 15 5.06 -23.06 -2.66
C LYS A 15 4.22 -23.84 -1.67
N GLU A 16 4.29 -23.44 -0.41
CA GLU A 16 3.62 -24.08 0.73
C GLU A 16 2.21 -23.49 0.97
N PHE A 17 1.72 -22.58 0.13
CA PHE A 17 0.37 -22.00 0.28
C PHE A 17 -0.56 -22.51 -0.82
N ARG A 18 -1.73 -23.05 -0.45
CA ARG A 18 -2.78 -23.48 -1.38
C ARG A 18 -3.64 -22.29 -1.79
N TYR A 19 -3.58 -21.91 -3.06
CA TYR A 19 -4.35 -20.77 -3.58
C TYR A 19 -5.80 -21.16 -3.83
N ARG A 20 -6.70 -20.60 -3.02
CA ARG A 20 -8.16 -20.89 -3.09
C ARG A 20 -8.89 -19.96 -4.06
N GLY A 21 -8.28 -18.84 -4.44
CA GLY A 21 -8.83 -17.81 -5.32
C GLY A 21 -8.28 -17.83 -6.75
N GLU A 22 -7.83 -18.98 -7.27
CA GLU A 22 -7.32 -19.05 -8.67
C GLU A 22 -8.41 -18.80 -9.72
N GLU A 23 -9.66 -19.11 -9.38
CA GLU A 23 -10.81 -18.80 -10.22
C GLU A 23 -11.23 -17.34 -9.99
N GLY A 24 -10.91 -16.48 -10.95
CA GLY A 24 -11.28 -15.06 -10.89
C GLY A 24 -12.79 -14.87 -10.70
N SER A 25 -13.16 -13.92 -9.82
CA SER A 25 -14.57 -13.61 -9.53
C SER A 25 -15.01 -12.24 -10.00
N ARG A 26 -16.34 -12.04 -10.03
CA ARG A 26 -16.94 -10.71 -10.30
C ARG A 26 -16.50 -9.65 -9.30
N LEU A 27 -16.27 -10.02 -8.04
CA LEU A 27 -15.80 -9.10 -7.00
C LEU A 27 -14.37 -8.62 -7.29
N GLU A 28 -13.49 -9.54 -7.67
CA GLU A 28 -12.11 -9.25 -8.06
C GLU A 28 -12.10 -8.40 -9.34
N ALA A 29 -12.90 -8.74 -10.35
CA ALA A 29 -13.00 -7.96 -11.59
C ALA A 29 -13.48 -6.52 -11.37
N ILE A 30 -14.43 -6.30 -10.46
CA ILE A 30 -14.86 -4.94 -10.07
C ILE A 30 -13.72 -4.22 -9.36
N SER A 31 -12.98 -4.91 -8.48
CA SER A 31 -11.86 -4.32 -7.75
C SER A 31 -10.74 -3.90 -8.71
N ASP A 32 -10.35 -4.77 -9.66
CA ASP A 32 -9.37 -4.48 -10.70
C ASP A 32 -9.79 -3.31 -11.58
N SER A 33 -11.09 -3.24 -11.92
CA SER A 33 -11.64 -2.12 -12.69
C SER A 33 -11.53 -0.80 -11.93
N VAL A 34 -11.74 -0.81 -10.61
CA VAL A 34 -11.58 0.38 -9.76
C VAL A 34 -10.11 0.82 -9.68
N PHE A 35 -9.16 -0.13 -9.55
CA PHE A 35 -7.74 0.21 -9.59
C PHE A 35 -7.29 0.73 -10.95
N ALA A 36 -7.77 0.15 -12.05
CA ALA A 36 -7.51 0.66 -13.40
C ALA A 36 -8.08 2.07 -13.58
N LEU A 37 -9.29 2.33 -13.06
CA LEU A 37 -9.89 3.66 -13.06
C LEU A 37 -9.07 4.65 -12.22
N ALA A 38 -8.57 4.25 -11.05
CA ALA A 38 -7.71 5.08 -10.21
C ALA A 38 -6.44 5.53 -10.97
N LEU A 39 -5.80 4.61 -11.69
CA LEU A 39 -4.63 4.92 -12.52
C LEU A 39 -4.97 5.82 -13.72
N ALA A 40 -6.13 5.59 -14.36
CA ALA A 40 -6.60 6.43 -15.46
C ALA A 40 -6.94 7.86 -15.00
N LEU A 41 -7.64 8.01 -13.86
CA LEU A 41 -7.96 9.30 -13.26
C LEU A 41 -6.71 10.07 -12.86
N LEU A 42 -5.71 9.36 -12.33
CA LEU A 42 -4.40 9.93 -12.05
C LEU A 42 -3.81 10.57 -13.31
N LEU A 43 -3.75 9.85 -14.43
CA LEU A 43 -3.18 10.35 -15.70
C LEU A 43 -4.02 11.48 -16.33
N ILE A 44 -5.33 11.32 -16.40
CA ILE A 44 -6.26 12.26 -17.06
C ILE A 44 -6.42 13.56 -16.26
N SER A 45 -6.12 13.54 -14.96
CA SER A 45 -6.13 14.75 -14.12
C SER A 45 -5.01 15.75 -14.44
N THR A 46 -4.20 15.52 -15.46
CA THR A 46 -3.18 16.44 -15.95
C THR A 46 -3.72 17.21 -17.15
N SER A 47 -3.53 18.53 -17.17
CA SER A 47 -3.94 19.36 -18.29
C SER A 47 -3.17 18.99 -19.57
N ALA A 48 -3.87 18.91 -20.69
CA ALA A 48 -3.24 18.69 -21.99
C ALA A 48 -2.25 19.83 -22.31
N PRO A 49 -1.04 19.53 -22.80
CA PRO A 49 -0.03 20.54 -23.11
C PRO A 49 -0.51 21.43 -24.25
N LYS A 50 -0.39 22.75 -24.08
CA LYS A 50 -0.76 23.76 -25.08
C LYS A 50 0.47 24.39 -25.74
N LYS A 51 1.62 24.37 -25.05
CA LYS A 51 2.91 24.90 -25.50
C LYS A 51 4.04 23.90 -25.21
N PHE A 52 5.19 24.09 -25.85
CA PHE A 52 6.36 23.23 -25.64
C PHE A 52 6.87 23.25 -24.19
N GLU A 53 6.76 24.39 -23.50
CA GLU A 53 7.08 24.52 -22.08
C GLU A 53 6.26 23.56 -21.21
N ASP A 54 4.98 23.33 -21.54
CA ASP A 54 4.11 22.38 -20.83
C ASP A 54 4.60 20.93 -21.01
N ILE A 55 5.24 20.62 -22.14
CA ILE A 55 5.81 19.29 -22.40
C ILE A 55 7.05 19.07 -21.52
N ILE A 56 7.93 20.07 -21.41
CA ILE A 56 9.10 20.01 -20.51
C ILE A 56 8.61 19.86 -19.06
N LEU A 57 7.63 20.66 -18.64
CA LEU A 57 7.03 20.55 -17.30
C LEU A 57 6.51 19.13 -17.03
N PHE A 58 5.78 18.57 -17.98
CA PHE A 58 5.25 17.21 -17.90
C PHE A 58 6.35 16.15 -17.73
N THR A 59 7.53 16.32 -18.35
CA THR A 59 8.65 15.38 -18.13
C THR A 59 9.16 15.36 -16.70
N HIS A 60 9.12 16.50 -16.00
CA HIS A 60 9.47 16.56 -14.58
C HIS A 60 8.38 15.95 -13.68
N GLU A 61 7.11 16.05 -14.08
CA GLU A 61 6.02 15.40 -13.34
C GLU A 61 6.06 13.86 -13.46
N LEU A 62 6.74 13.31 -14.47
CA LEU A 62 6.81 11.86 -14.70
C LEU A 62 7.30 11.08 -13.46
N LEU A 63 8.27 11.64 -12.71
CA LEU A 63 8.80 11.00 -11.50
C LEU A 63 7.75 10.89 -10.38
N PRO A 64 7.11 11.99 -9.91
CA PRO A 64 6.03 11.88 -8.93
C PRO A 64 4.83 11.07 -9.42
N PHE A 65 4.55 11.06 -10.74
CA PHE A 65 3.57 10.16 -11.34
C PHE A 65 3.95 8.69 -11.16
N ALA A 66 5.19 8.32 -11.49
CA ALA A 66 5.69 6.97 -11.33
C ALA A 66 5.63 6.50 -9.87
N PHE A 67 5.98 7.35 -8.91
CA PHE A 67 5.82 7.04 -7.48
C PHE A 67 4.36 6.83 -7.09
N CYS A 68 3.43 7.65 -7.58
CA CYS A 68 2.02 7.48 -7.28
C CYS A 68 1.46 6.17 -7.85
N ILE A 69 1.81 5.85 -9.11
CA ILE A 69 1.45 4.57 -9.75
C ILE A 69 2.02 3.40 -8.96
N ALA A 70 3.30 3.47 -8.58
CA ALA A 70 3.96 2.40 -7.81
C ALA A 70 3.23 2.14 -6.49
N LEU A 71 2.84 3.18 -5.75
CA LEU A 71 2.09 3.03 -4.49
C LEU A 71 0.70 2.42 -4.71
N ILE A 72 -0.03 2.85 -5.75
CA ILE A 72 -1.35 2.27 -6.09
C ILE A 72 -1.20 0.79 -6.46
N ILE A 73 -0.19 0.44 -7.26
CA ILE A 73 0.09 -0.95 -7.66
C ILE A 73 0.50 -1.80 -6.47
N LEU A 74 1.26 -1.28 -5.51
CA LEU A 74 1.60 -2.00 -4.27
C LEU A 74 0.35 -2.32 -3.44
N ILE A 75 -0.58 -1.36 -3.32
CA ILE A 75 -1.86 -1.57 -2.63
C ILE A 75 -2.73 -2.59 -3.37
N TRP A 76 -2.79 -2.49 -4.71
CA TRP A 76 -3.47 -3.48 -5.55
C TRP A 76 -2.86 -4.88 -5.39
N HIS A 77 -1.54 -5.00 -5.36
CA HIS A 77 -0.85 -6.28 -5.21
C HIS A 77 -1.19 -6.95 -3.87
N GLU A 78 -1.20 -6.22 -2.76
CA GLU A 78 -1.60 -6.76 -1.45
C GLU A 78 -3.07 -7.25 -1.45
N HIS A 79 -3.94 -6.50 -2.12
CA HIS A 79 -5.34 -6.88 -2.32
C HIS A 79 -5.48 -8.15 -3.18
N PHE A 80 -4.76 -8.21 -4.30
CA PHE A 80 -4.70 -9.37 -5.18
C PHE A 80 -4.23 -10.63 -4.44
N ILE A 81 -3.14 -10.54 -3.68
CA ILE A 81 -2.61 -11.66 -2.89
C ILE A 81 -3.62 -12.15 -1.86
N TYR A 82 -4.36 -11.24 -1.20
CA TYR A 82 -5.42 -11.63 -0.27
C TYR A 82 -6.50 -12.49 -0.94
N PHE A 83 -7.05 -12.02 -2.07
CA PHE A 83 -8.11 -12.75 -2.76
C PHE A 83 -7.61 -14.07 -3.36
N LEU A 84 -6.40 -14.08 -3.92
CA LEU A 84 -5.76 -15.29 -4.45
C LEU A 84 -5.57 -16.37 -3.37
N ARG A 85 -5.14 -15.97 -2.15
CA ARG A 85 -4.91 -16.90 -1.03
C ARG A 85 -6.20 -17.51 -0.51
N TYR A 86 -7.21 -16.69 -0.20
CA TYR A 86 -8.36 -17.14 0.59
C TYR A 86 -9.65 -17.36 -0.22
N GLY A 87 -9.81 -16.75 -1.40
CA GLY A 87 -11.01 -16.92 -2.23
C GLY A 87 -12.32 -16.51 -1.55
N LEU A 88 -12.28 -15.71 -0.47
CA LEU A 88 -13.44 -15.38 0.35
C LEU A 88 -14.37 -14.37 -0.33
N ARG A 89 -15.67 -14.69 -0.38
CA ARG A 89 -16.70 -13.90 -1.09
C ARG A 89 -17.98 -13.64 -0.28
N ASN A 90 -17.89 -13.74 1.04
CA ASN A 90 -19.05 -13.52 1.92
C ASN A 90 -19.41 -12.03 2.03
N PRO A 91 -20.63 -11.69 2.50
CA PRO A 91 -21.10 -10.30 2.61
C PRO A 91 -20.17 -9.39 3.42
N LYS A 92 -19.50 -9.92 4.45
CA LYS A 92 -18.57 -9.14 5.28
C LYS A 92 -17.30 -8.75 4.51
N ILE A 93 -16.73 -9.66 3.72
CA ILE A 93 -15.60 -9.35 2.85
C ILE A 93 -16.01 -8.41 1.73
N ILE A 94 -17.21 -8.57 1.15
CA ILE A 94 -17.73 -7.62 0.16
C ILE A 94 -17.79 -6.21 0.76
N PHE A 95 -18.37 -6.07 1.97
CA PHE A 95 -18.45 -4.78 2.66
C PHE A 95 -17.08 -4.15 2.95
N LEU A 96 -16.14 -4.93 3.52
CA LEU A 96 -14.77 -4.46 3.77
C LEU A 96 -14.05 -4.06 2.48
N ASN A 97 -14.22 -4.85 1.42
CA ASN A 97 -13.67 -4.57 0.10
C ASN A 97 -14.25 -3.26 -0.47
N THR A 98 -15.55 -3.03 -0.35
CA THR A 98 -16.18 -1.78 -0.80
C THR A 98 -15.62 -0.57 -0.06
N ILE A 99 -15.44 -0.64 1.26
CA ILE A 99 -14.80 0.45 2.02
C ILE A 99 -13.36 0.65 1.57
N PHE A 100 -12.60 -0.44 1.40
CA PHE A 100 -11.22 -0.39 0.92
C PHE A 100 -11.12 0.34 -0.42
N LEU A 101 -11.92 -0.06 -1.41
CA LEU A 101 -11.95 0.55 -2.74
C LEU A 101 -12.40 2.03 -2.70
N PHE A 102 -13.38 2.35 -1.85
CA PHE A 102 -13.81 3.73 -1.65
C PHE A 102 -12.67 4.62 -1.14
N ILE A 103 -11.92 4.14 -0.14
CA ILE A 103 -10.76 4.86 0.39
C ILE A 103 -9.68 5.00 -0.69
N VAL A 104 -9.34 3.92 -1.40
CA VAL A 104 -8.34 3.98 -2.48
C VAL A 104 -8.70 5.03 -3.52
N LEU A 105 -9.96 5.06 -3.99
CA LEU A 105 -10.43 6.04 -4.96
C LEU A 105 -10.37 7.49 -4.44
N PHE A 106 -10.84 7.71 -3.21
CA PHE A 106 -10.79 9.04 -2.59
C PHE A 106 -9.36 9.56 -2.46
N TYR A 107 -8.41 8.65 -2.18
CA TYR A 107 -7.01 9.01 -1.95
C TYR A 107 -6.16 9.13 -3.21
N VAL A 108 -6.68 8.91 -4.42
CA VAL A 108 -5.90 9.07 -5.66
C VAL A 108 -5.36 10.48 -5.82
N TYR A 109 -6.21 11.50 -5.69
CA TYR A 109 -5.80 12.90 -5.86
C TYR A 109 -4.90 13.41 -4.73
N PRO A 110 -5.23 13.16 -3.44
CA PRO A 110 -4.27 13.41 -2.38
C PRO A 110 -2.93 12.73 -2.69
N LEU A 111 -2.90 11.45 -3.05
CA LEU A 111 -1.63 10.75 -3.26
C LEU A 111 -0.79 11.38 -4.37
N LYS A 112 -1.42 11.87 -5.46
CA LYS A 112 -0.74 12.67 -6.50
C LYS A 112 -0.06 13.92 -5.93
N PHE A 113 -0.73 14.63 -5.04
CA PHE A 113 -0.17 15.82 -4.40
C PHE A 113 1.00 15.45 -3.48
N LEU A 114 0.85 14.39 -2.66
CA LEU A 114 1.92 13.93 -1.77
C LEU A 114 3.17 13.52 -2.55
N THR A 115 3.03 12.76 -3.64
CA THR A 115 4.21 12.30 -4.39
C THR A 115 4.93 13.45 -5.09
N LYS A 116 4.20 14.47 -5.56
CA LYS A 116 4.80 15.74 -6.03
C LYS A 116 5.66 16.36 -4.94
N MET A 117 5.12 16.52 -3.73
CA MET A 117 5.85 17.05 -2.58
C MET A 117 7.09 16.21 -2.21
N LEU A 118 6.94 14.89 -2.14
CA LEU A 118 8.06 13.98 -1.80
C LEU A 118 9.16 13.98 -2.86
N SER A 119 8.81 14.25 -4.12
CA SER A 119 9.79 14.32 -5.21
C SER A 119 10.58 15.63 -5.24
N LEU A 120 10.19 16.66 -4.47
CA LEU A 120 10.83 17.99 -4.50
C LEU A 120 12.33 17.98 -4.26
N PRO A 121 12.87 17.29 -3.24
CA PRO A 121 14.32 17.31 -3.01
C PRO A 121 15.10 16.69 -4.17
N ILE A 122 14.51 15.66 -4.80
CA ILE A 122 15.10 15.01 -5.98
C ILE A 122 15.03 15.96 -7.17
N LEU A 123 13.87 16.57 -7.43
CA LEU A 123 13.68 17.51 -8.53
C LEU A 123 14.56 18.75 -8.38
N TYR A 124 14.76 19.27 -7.17
CA TYR A 124 15.67 20.38 -6.89
C TYR A 124 17.12 20.06 -7.27
N TRP A 125 17.55 18.81 -7.04
CA TRP A 125 18.90 18.38 -7.40
C TRP A 125 19.09 18.20 -8.91
N PHE A 126 18.05 17.73 -9.61
CA PHE A 126 18.13 17.36 -11.03
C PHE A 126 17.63 18.44 -12.00
N SER A 127 16.83 19.41 -11.55
CA SER A 127 16.21 20.43 -12.41
C SER A 127 16.82 21.81 -12.19
N SER A 128 17.28 22.44 -13.26
CA SER A 128 17.71 23.85 -13.28
C SER A 128 16.55 24.84 -13.48
N ASN A 129 15.30 24.37 -13.52
CA ASN A 129 14.14 25.22 -13.79
C ASN A 129 13.60 25.85 -12.50
N GLU A 130 14.10 27.03 -12.17
CA GLU A 130 13.74 27.79 -10.96
C GLU A 130 12.23 28.05 -10.84
N LYS A 131 11.55 28.30 -11.97
CA LYS A 131 10.10 28.58 -11.98
C LYS A 131 9.29 27.35 -11.57
N PHE A 132 9.67 26.16 -12.04
CA PHE A 132 9.01 24.91 -11.64
C PHE A 132 9.21 24.62 -10.15
N ILE A 133 10.41 24.82 -9.63
CA ILE A 133 10.70 24.64 -8.20
C ILE A 133 9.92 25.65 -7.37
N GLN A 134 9.87 26.92 -7.80
CA GLN A 134 9.10 27.96 -7.12
C GLN A 134 7.61 27.63 -7.07
N ASP A 135 7.00 27.31 -8.22
CA ASP A 135 5.58 26.94 -8.32
C ASP A 135 5.25 25.77 -7.37
N LEU A 136 6.17 24.80 -7.22
CA LEU A 136 5.99 23.67 -6.32
C LEU A 136 6.17 24.02 -4.84
N THR A 137 7.12 24.91 -4.51
CA THR A 137 7.31 25.36 -3.11
C THR A 137 6.19 26.27 -2.63
N GLU A 138 5.50 26.97 -3.54
CA GLU A 138 4.33 27.79 -3.25
C GLU A 138 3.03 26.95 -3.13
N MET A 139 3.06 25.64 -3.46
CA MET A 139 1.89 24.76 -3.36
C MET A 139 1.41 24.51 -1.93
N ILE A 140 2.28 24.69 -0.94
CA ILE A 140 1.93 24.42 0.46
C ILE A 140 2.67 25.35 1.41
N SER A 141 1.91 25.92 2.34
CA SER A 141 2.48 26.68 3.45
C SER A 141 2.94 25.72 4.55
N ALA A 142 3.95 26.13 5.34
CA ALA A 142 4.45 25.30 6.44
C ALA A 142 3.33 24.84 7.40
N ASP A 143 2.34 25.70 7.66
CA ASP A 143 1.21 25.42 8.54
C ASP A 143 0.21 24.40 7.94
N GLU A 144 0.16 24.28 6.61
CA GLU A 144 -0.73 23.34 5.91
C GLU A 144 -0.14 21.92 5.85
N VAL A 145 1.17 21.79 6.09
CA VAL A 145 1.83 20.48 6.17
C VAL A 145 1.25 19.64 7.31
N ASP A 146 0.81 20.26 8.40
CA ASP A 146 0.20 19.53 9.52
C ASP A 146 -1.12 18.86 9.10
N ASP A 147 -2.02 19.61 8.45
CA ASP A 147 -3.27 19.06 7.93
C ASP A 147 -3.01 18.01 6.85
N LEU A 148 -1.96 18.21 6.05
CA LEU A 148 -1.48 17.24 5.07
C LEU A 148 -1.14 15.89 5.72
N MET A 149 -0.36 15.91 6.80
CA MET A 149 0.03 14.70 7.55
C MET A 149 -1.18 13.99 8.15
N ILE A 150 -2.17 14.74 8.63
CA ILE A 150 -3.43 14.17 9.15
C ILE A 150 -4.19 13.46 8.04
N ILE A 151 -4.42 14.13 6.91
CA ILE A 151 -5.19 13.59 5.78
C ILE A 151 -4.50 12.30 5.28
N TYR A 152 -3.21 12.35 4.94
CA TYR A 152 -2.51 11.16 4.44
C TYR A 152 -2.35 10.06 5.47
N GLY A 153 -2.07 10.45 6.72
CA GLY A 153 -1.90 9.50 7.80
C GLY A 153 -3.17 8.69 8.06
N VAL A 154 -4.33 9.35 8.08
CA VAL A 154 -5.64 8.69 8.22
C VAL A 154 -5.93 7.77 7.04
N GLY A 155 -5.70 8.22 5.81
CA GLY A 155 -5.91 7.41 4.62
C GLY A 155 -5.07 6.15 4.59
N ALA A 156 -3.75 6.31 4.71
CA ALA A 156 -2.80 5.20 4.72
C ALA A 156 -3.10 4.23 5.86
N SER A 157 -3.36 4.73 7.08
CA SER A 157 -3.71 3.88 8.21
C SER A 157 -4.99 3.08 7.93
N SER A 158 -6.03 3.73 7.39
CA SER A 158 -7.31 3.09 7.10
C SER A 158 -7.20 1.98 6.07
N ILE A 159 -6.42 2.16 5.00
CA ILE A 159 -6.16 1.14 3.97
C ILE A 159 -5.59 -0.12 4.62
N PHE A 160 -4.50 0.03 5.39
CA PHE A 160 -3.84 -1.10 6.03
C PHE A 160 -4.66 -1.71 7.18
N LEU A 161 -5.47 -0.92 7.89
CA LEU A 161 -6.41 -1.44 8.90
C LEU A 161 -7.49 -2.32 8.28
N ILE A 162 -8.05 -1.93 7.12
CA ILE A 162 -9.06 -2.73 6.44
C ILE A 162 -8.45 -4.03 5.94
N LEU A 163 -7.26 -3.98 5.33
CA LEU A 163 -6.52 -5.19 4.95
C LEU A 163 -6.25 -6.07 6.18
N ALA A 164 -5.82 -5.50 7.30
CA ALA A 164 -5.65 -6.23 8.55
C ALA A 164 -6.96 -6.89 9.02
N TRP A 165 -8.10 -6.20 8.94
CA TRP A 165 -9.41 -6.79 9.27
C TRP A 165 -9.82 -7.90 8.31
N MET A 166 -9.51 -7.79 7.02
CA MET A 166 -9.72 -8.84 6.03
C MET A 166 -8.88 -10.09 6.36
N TYR A 167 -7.60 -9.91 6.69
CA TYR A 167 -6.71 -11.01 7.15
C TYR A 167 -7.16 -11.60 8.49
N GLN A 168 -7.62 -10.77 9.44
CA GLN A 168 -8.17 -11.23 10.70
C GLN A 168 -9.44 -12.06 10.48
N TYR A 169 -10.29 -11.66 9.52
CA TYR A 169 -11.46 -12.43 9.15
C TYR A 169 -11.08 -13.78 8.54
N ALA A 170 -10.11 -13.81 7.61
CA ALA A 170 -9.60 -15.06 7.05
C ALA A 170 -9.02 -15.99 8.13
N ARG A 171 -8.25 -15.43 9.08
CA ARG A 171 -7.74 -16.16 10.24
C ARG A 171 -8.86 -16.77 11.10
N LYS A 172 -9.95 -16.04 11.35
CA LYS A 172 -11.10 -16.56 12.11
C LYS A 172 -11.86 -17.66 11.36
N LYS A 173 -11.64 -17.78 10.06
CA LYS A 173 -12.20 -18.80 9.17
C LYS A 173 -11.17 -19.85 8.79
N ALA A 174 -10.09 -19.98 9.55
CA ALA A 174 -9.01 -20.92 9.27
C ALA A 174 -9.50 -22.36 9.13
N ASP A 175 -10.40 -22.81 10.01
CA ASP A 175 -10.94 -24.17 9.97
C ASP A 175 -11.82 -24.39 8.73
N GLU A 176 -12.69 -23.43 8.39
CA GLU A 176 -13.53 -23.48 7.17
C GLU A 176 -12.71 -23.42 5.87
N LEU A 177 -11.55 -22.76 5.91
CA LEU A 177 -10.61 -22.69 4.81
C LEU A 177 -9.64 -23.88 4.78
N GLU A 178 -9.67 -24.75 5.80
CA GLU A 178 -8.71 -25.81 6.03
C GLU A 178 -7.27 -25.29 5.90
N LEU A 179 -6.95 -24.20 6.62
CA LEU A 179 -5.59 -23.66 6.62
C LEU A 179 -4.66 -24.62 7.36
N ASP A 180 -3.57 -25.02 6.72
CA ASP A 180 -2.50 -25.74 7.42
C ASP A 180 -1.72 -24.82 8.38
N GLU A 181 -0.79 -25.39 9.14
CA GLU A 181 -0.01 -24.63 10.12
C GLU A 181 0.85 -23.52 9.49
N ILE A 182 1.37 -23.75 8.28
CA ILE A 182 2.21 -22.79 7.55
C ILE A 182 1.33 -21.66 7.00
N GLU A 183 0.19 -21.99 6.40
CA GLU A 183 -0.78 -21.04 5.89
C GLU A 183 -1.36 -20.17 7.01
N LEU A 184 -1.64 -20.77 8.17
CA LEU A 184 -2.07 -20.04 9.36
C LEU A 184 -0.97 -19.11 9.88
N PHE A 185 0.29 -19.57 9.88
CA PHE A 185 1.44 -18.74 10.23
C PHE A 185 1.59 -17.56 9.26
N ASP A 186 1.59 -17.80 7.95
CA ASP A 186 1.70 -16.78 6.89
C ASP A 186 0.54 -15.77 6.98
N THR A 187 -0.68 -16.24 7.27
CA THR A 187 -1.86 -15.38 7.54
C THR A 187 -1.65 -14.47 8.75
N ASN A 188 -1.07 -15.00 9.83
CA ASN A 188 -0.74 -14.20 11.01
C ASN A 188 0.37 -13.18 10.77
N VAL A 189 1.35 -13.52 9.93
CA VAL A 189 2.39 -12.59 9.49
C VAL A 189 1.78 -11.47 8.68
N SER A 190 0.97 -11.77 7.66
CA SER A 190 0.28 -10.76 6.85
C SER A 190 -0.63 -9.85 7.69
N LEU A 191 -1.35 -10.40 8.67
CA LEU A 191 -2.12 -9.61 9.64
C LEU A 191 -1.23 -8.63 10.41
N ARG A 192 -0.12 -9.09 10.97
CA ARG A 192 0.81 -8.26 11.76
C ARG A 192 1.50 -7.21 10.90
N THR A 193 1.92 -7.57 9.69
CA THR A 193 2.48 -6.65 8.71
C THR A 193 1.51 -5.50 8.46
N ASN A 194 0.25 -5.79 8.12
CA ASN A 194 -0.74 -4.75 7.88
C ASN A 194 -1.03 -3.89 9.12
N LEU A 195 -1.03 -4.47 10.33
CA LEU A 195 -1.15 -3.68 11.56
C LEU A 195 0.05 -2.76 11.81
N LEU A 196 1.28 -3.23 11.55
CA LEU A 196 2.48 -2.40 11.65
C LEU A 196 2.45 -1.27 10.61
N MET A 197 2.08 -1.59 9.37
CA MET A 197 1.92 -0.58 8.30
C MET A 197 0.85 0.45 8.66
N ALA A 198 -0.25 0.05 9.30
CA ALA A 198 -1.27 0.97 9.77
C ALA A 198 -0.82 1.84 10.95
N SER A 199 0.03 1.31 11.83
CA SER A 199 0.43 1.95 13.08
C SER A 199 1.34 3.17 12.87
N ILE A 200 2.19 3.18 11.84
CA ILE A 200 3.15 4.26 11.60
C ILE A 200 2.44 5.55 11.14
N PRO A 201 1.56 5.52 10.12
CA PRO A 201 0.75 6.67 9.76
C PRO A 201 -0.17 7.10 10.91
N ALA A 202 -0.76 6.17 11.66
CA ALA A 202 -1.56 6.51 12.84
C ALA A 202 -0.75 7.26 13.91
N LEU A 203 0.49 6.83 14.17
CA LEU A 203 1.40 7.51 15.08
C LEU A 203 1.72 8.92 14.57
N SER A 204 1.95 9.08 13.26
CA SER A 204 2.16 10.40 12.66
C SER A 204 0.98 11.35 12.87
N VAL A 205 -0.26 10.86 12.68
CA VAL A 205 -1.48 11.63 12.96
C VAL A 205 -1.55 12.01 14.44
N ILE A 206 -1.30 11.06 15.35
CA ILE A 206 -1.34 11.30 16.80
C ILE A 206 -0.31 12.37 17.20
N VAL A 207 0.93 12.26 16.72
CA VAL A 207 1.98 13.26 16.95
C VAL A 207 1.55 14.63 16.45
N THR A 208 0.94 14.69 15.26
CA THR A 208 0.45 15.95 14.68
C THR A 208 -0.63 16.59 15.53
N LEU A 209 -1.63 15.80 15.97
CA LEU A 209 -2.74 16.30 16.79
C LEU A 209 -2.29 16.76 18.18
N LEU A 210 -1.32 16.07 18.79
CA LEU A 210 -0.83 16.39 20.12
C LEU A 210 0.10 17.61 20.15
N LEU A 211 0.87 17.83 19.08
CA LEU A 211 1.90 18.87 19.06
C LEU A 211 1.53 20.09 18.19
N ARG A 212 0.32 20.17 17.64
CA ARG A 212 -0.16 21.20 16.67
C ARG A 212 0.21 22.65 16.98
N SER A 213 0.48 23.01 18.24
CA SER A 213 0.94 24.35 18.62
C SER A 213 2.40 24.66 18.27
N ASN A 214 3.18 23.68 17.78
CA ASN A 214 4.59 23.85 17.44
C ASN A 214 4.77 24.03 15.92
N THR A 215 5.65 24.97 15.52
CA THR A 215 5.91 25.32 14.12
C THR A 215 6.52 24.19 13.29
N TYR A 216 7.14 23.18 13.92
CA TYR A 216 7.86 22.09 13.21
C TYR A 216 7.15 20.73 13.25
N VAL A 217 5.86 20.71 13.57
CA VAL A 217 5.09 19.47 13.78
C VAL A 217 5.04 18.60 12.54
N GLY A 218 4.77 19.17 11.37
CA GLY A 218 4.79 18.46 10.10
C GLY A 218 6.10 17.73 9.84
N ALA A 219 7.24 18.30 10.22
CA ALA A 219 8.55 17.65 10.08
C ALA A 219 8.68 16.45 11.03
N TYR A 220 8.28 16.58 12.29
CA TYR A 220 8.30 15.46 13.25
C TYR A 220 7.36 14.33 12.83
N ALA A 221 6.16 14.70 12.37
CA ALA A 221 5.15 13.78 11.86
C ALA A 221 5.66 13.04 10.62
N GLY A 222 6.30 13.74 9.67
CA GLY A 222 6.96 13.14 8.52
C GLY A 222 8.10 12.20 8.91
N PHE A 223 8.87 12.55 9.94
CA PHE A 223 9.97 11.73 10.43
C PHE A 223 9.51 10.36 10.96
N MET A 224 8.25 10.24 11.44
CA MET A 224 7.69 8.96 11.87
C MET A 224 7.69 7.92 10.74
N TYR A 225 7.58 8.33 9.48
CA TYR A 225 7.58 7.41 8.33
C TYR A 225 8.93 6.73 8.12
N PHE A 226 10.04 7.31 8.60
CA PHE A 226 11.35 6.64 8.57
C PHE A 226 11.39 5.39 9.45
N LEU A 227 10.43 5.23 10.38
CA LEU A 227 10.28 4.02 11.18
C LEU A 227 9.80 2.81 10.35
N TYR A 228 9.28 3.02 9.13
CA TYR A 228 8.88 1.90 8.25
C TYR A 228 10.03 0.92 8.03
N THR A 229 11.18 1.43 7.60
CA THR A 229 12.34 0.59 7.26
C THR A 229 12.82 -0.27 8.43
N PRO A 230 13.18 0.27 9.62
CA PRO A 230 13.66 -0.55 10.72
C PRO A 230 12.60 -1.52 11.26
N ILE A 231 11.34 -1.08 11.38
CA ILE A 231 10.25 -1.93 11.90
C ILE A 231 9.97 -3.09 10.95
N MET A 232 9.83 -2.81 9.66
CA MET A 232 9.53 -3.82 8.64
C MET A 232 10.70 -4.77 8.41
N PHE A 233 11.94 -4.27 8.43
CA PHE A 233 13.13 -5.10 8.30
C PHE A 233 13.25 -6.09 9.47
N TRP A 234 13.08 -5.62 10.71
CA TRP A 234 13.11 -6.47 11.88
C TRP A 234 11.96 -7.49 11.91
N HIS A 235 10.75 -7.03 11.54
CA HIS A 235 9.59 -7.89 11.41
C HIS A 235 9.82 -9.01 10.38
N GLY A 236 10.33 -8.66 9.19
CA GLY A 236 10.65 -9.61 8.11
C GLY A 236 11.64 -10.68 8.56
N ILE A 237 12.81 -10.28 9.10
CA ILE A 237 13.82 -11.23 9.58
C ILE A 237 13.27 -12.18 10.64
N ARG A 238 12.47 -11.65 11.58
CA ARG A 238 11.88 -12.45 12.65
C ARG A 238 10.85 -13.43 12.11
N SER A 239 10.02 -13.00 11.15
CA SER A 239 9.01 -13.85 10.51
C SER A 239 9.66 -14.95 9.67
N ASP A 240 10.69 -14.63 8.88
CA ASP A 240 11.42 -15.61 8.06
C ASP A 240 12.11 -16.69 8.91
N LYS A 241 12.78 -16.28 9.99
CA LYS A 241 13.43 -17.22 10.93
C LYS A 241 12.41 -18.16 11.57
N LYS A 242 11.23 -17.66 11.92
CA LYS A 242 10.17 -18.48 12.51
C LYS A 242 9.52 -19.41 11.49
N ARG A 243 9.30 -18.93 10.26
CA ARG A 243 8.77 -19.74 9.16
C ARG A 243 9.67 -20.92 8.84
N LYS A 244 10.98 -20.69 8.71
CA LYS A 244 11.97 -21.76 8.45
C LYS A 244 11.95 -22.84 9.54
N LYS A 245 11.94 -22.43 10.80
CA LYS A 245 11.85 -23.36 11.94
C LYS A 245 10.56 -24.19 11.93
N LEU A 246 9.44 -23.58 11.55
CA LEU A 246 8.16 -24.28 11.45
C LEU A 246 8.19 -25.35 10.35
N ILE A 247 8.72 -25.00 9.17
CA ILE A 247 8.88 -25.95 8.06
C ILE A 247 9.81 -27.12 8.47
N GLU A 248 10.94 -26.81 9.11
CA GLU A 248 11.88 -27.83 9.61
C GLU A 248 11.18 -28.78 10.60
N SER A 249 10.43 -28.26 11.58
CA SER A 249 9.72 -29.09 12.57
C SER A 249 8.63 -29.98 11.98
N LEU A 250 7.93 -29.50 10.95
CA LEU A 250 6.90 -30.28 10.28
C LEU A 250 7.54 -31.41 9.44
N SER A 251 8.62 -31.10 8.71
CA SER A 251 9.34 -32.09 7.91
C SER A 251 9.97 -33.22 8.74
N SER A 252 10.40 -32.92 9.97
CA SER A 252 10.97 -33.93 10.89
C SER A 252 9.92 -34.80 11.57
N THR A 253 8.65 -34.38 11.54
CA THR A 253 7.53 -35.14 12.15
C THR A 253 6.93 -36.13 11.15
N GLU A 254 7.12 -35.90 9.85
CA GLU A 254 6.67 -36.77 8.75
C GLU A 254 7.69 -37.87 8.37
N SER A 255 8.93 -37.81 8.89
CA SER A 255 10.00 -38.79 8.68
C SER A 255 10.10 -39.84 9.78
#